data_AF-A0A1W9WH88-F1
#
_entry.id   AF-A0A1W9WH88-F1
#
_cell.length_a   1.000
_cell.length_b   1.000
_cell.length_c   1.000
_cell.angle_alpha   90.00
_cell.angle_beta   90.00
_cell.angle_gamma   90.00
#
_symmetry.space_group_name_H-M   'P 1'
#
loop_
_entity.id
_entity.type
_entity.pdbx_description
1 polymer ?
#
loop_
_entity_poly.entity_id
_entity_poly.type
_entity_poly.pdbx_seq_one_letter_code
_entity_poly.pdbx_strand_id
1 'polypeptide(L)'
;MHIPNLTYEEVDSMFHWYEQESGQTVEQDVIDRLFYVLQGQPGLTCWFGELLTETYNKHHPTIAMNDFDLVYKTAVQALPQTEYSLSLFEWSY
;
A
#
# COMPACT_ATOMS: atom_id res chain seq x y z
N MET A 1 -24.22 -0.08 2.55
CA MET A 1 -23.61 -0.40 1.25
C MET A 1 -22.21 -0.91 1.56
N HIS A 2 -21.91 -2.17 1.28
CA HIS A 2 -20.59 -2.77 1.54
C HIS A 2 -19.75 -2.64 0.27
N ILE A 3 -18.61 -1.96 0.35
CA ILE A 3 -17.66 -1.91 -0.76
C ILE A 3 -16.75 -3.13 -0.61
N PRO A 4 -16.67 -4.03 -1.61
CA PRO A 4 -15.78 -5.18 -1.56
C PRO A 4 -14.31 -4.75 -1.56
N ASN A 5 -13.44 -5.63 -1.07
CA ASN A 5 -12.00 -5.45 -1.25
C ASN A 5 -11.64 -5.56 -2.73
N LEU A 6 -10.63 -4.78 -3.13
CA LEU A 6 -10.02 -4.86 -4.43
C LEU A 6 -9.37 -6.23 -4.61
N THR A 7 -9.46 -6.79 -5.82
CA THR A 7 -8.66 -7.97 -6.17
C THR A 7 -7.21 -7.58 -6.40
N TYR A 8 -6.33 -8.58 -6.45
CA TYR A 8 -4.94 -8.34 -6.79
C TYR A 8 -4.81 -7.64 -8.15
N GLU A 9 -5.56 -8.09 -9.15
CA GLU A 9 -5.56 -7.53 -10.50
C GLU A 9 -6.03 -6.07 -10.54
N GLU A 10 -6.98 -5.70 -9.68
CA GLU A 10 -7.44 -4.31 -9.55
C GLU A 10 -6.37 -3.42 -8.92
N VAL A 11 -5.65 -3.91 -7.89
CA VAL A 11 -4.53 -3.18 -7.27
C VAL A 11 -3.37 -3.04 -8.24
N ASP A 12 -3.00 -4.12 -8.92
CA ASP A 12 -1.95 -4.15 -9.94
C ASP A 12 -2.24 -3.17 -11.09
N SER A 13 -3.46 -3.22 -11.62
CA SER A 13 -3.91 -2.29 -12.67
C SER A 13 -3.86 -0.83 -12.22
N MET A 14 -4.16 -0.54 -10.95
CA MET A 14 -4.11 0.80 -10.39
C MET A 14 -2.68 1.34 -10.39
N PHE A 15 -1.69 0.54 -10.01
CA PHE A 15 -0.28 0.94 -10.06
C PHE A 15 0.24 1.05 -11.48
N HIS A 16 -0.12 0.15 -12.40
CA HIS A 16 0.26 0.30 -13.81
C HIS A 16 -0.32 1.56 -14.46
N TRP A 17 -1.54 1.96 -14.09
CA TRP A 17 -2.10 3.22 -14.54
C TRP A 17 -1.30 4.41 -13.98
N TYR A 18 -0.93 4.35 -12.69
CA TYR A 18 -0.05 5.35 -12.08
C TYR A 18 1.30 5.49 -12.80
N GLU A 19 1.94 4.37 -13.14
CA GLU A 19 3.22 4.38 -13.88
C GLU A 19 3.09 5.09 -15.23
N GLN A 20 1.99 4.85 -15.94
CA GLN A 20 1.72 5.48 -17.24
C GLN A 20 1.53 7.00 -17.12
N GLU A 21 0.85 7.47 -16.08
CA GLU A 21 0.60 8.90 -15.89
C GLU A 21 1.82 9.67 -15.34
N SER A 22 2.52 9.06 -14.38
CA SER A 22 3.63 9.71 -13.68
C SER A 22 4.97 9.56 -14.39
N GLY A 23 5.13 8.51 -15.21
CA GLY A 23 6.42 8.10 -15.78
C GLY A 23 7.36 7.44 -14.77
N GLN A 24 6.92 7.21 -13.53
CA GLN A 24 7.65 6.42 -12.54
C GLN A 24 7.41 4.93 -12.79
N THR A 25 8.31 4.09 -12.29
CA THR A 25 8.13 2.63 -12.25
C THR A 25 7.91 2.18 -10.81
N VAL A 26 6.99 1.26 -10.59
CA VAL A 26 6.78 0.59 -9.30
C VAL A 26 7.16 -0.87 -9.48
N GLU A 27 8.13 -1.35 -8.71
CA GLU A 27 8.54 -2.74 -8.82
C GLU A 27 7.38 -3.69 -8.43
N GLN A 28 7.28 -4.83 -9.12
CA GLN A 28 6.17 -5.77 -8.92
C GLN A 28 6.11 -6.29 -7.48
N ASP A 29 7.26 -6.52 -6.87
CA ASP A 29 7.37 -6.99 -5.49
C ASP A 29 6.81 -5.98 -4.46
N VAL A 30 6.86 -4.69 -4.77
CA VAL A 30 6.20 -3.64 -3.98
C VAL A 30 4.68 -3.79 -4.05
N ILE A 31 4.12 -4.03 -5.23
CA ILE A 31 2.68 -4.24 -5.44
C ILE A 31 2.23 -5.52 -4.73
N ASP A 32 2.98 -6.61 -4.91
CA ASP A 32 2.74 -7.90 -4.25
C ASP A 32 2.72 -7.74 -2.74
N ARG A 33 3.71 -7.04 -2.19
CA ARG A 33 3.84 -6.82 -0.75
C ARG A 33 2.72 -5.94 -0.22
N LEU A 34 2.37 -4.88 -0.93
CA LEU A 34 1.27 -3.99 -0.58
C LEU A 34 -0.04 -4.76 -0.52
N PHE A 35 -0.36 -5.54 -1.54
CA PHE A 35 -1.57 -6.35 -1.58
C PHE A 35 -1.57 -7.40 -0.45
N TYR A 36 -0.45 -8.08 -0.23
CA TYR A 36 -0.32 -9.04 0.86
C TYR A 36 -0.60 -8.43 2.25
N VAL A 37 -0.13 -7.21 2.51
CA VAL A 37 -0.31 -6.58 3.83
C VAL A 37 -1.71 -5.98 3.99
N LEU A 38 -2.24 -5.33 2.94
CA LEU A 38 -3.48 -4.56 3.01
C LEU A 38 -4.72 -5.34 2.56
N GLN A 39 -4.53 -6.53 1.98
CA GLN A 39 -5.58 -7.46 1.56
C GLN A 39 -6.64 -6.81 0.65
N GLY A 40 -6.22 -5.82 -0.16
CA GLY A 40 -7.09 -5.09 -1.08
C GLY A 40 -8.12 -4.17 -0.42
N GLN A 41 -8.01 -3.85 0.88
CA GLN A 41 -8.98 -2.95 1.51
C GLN A 41 -8.95 -1.56 0.82
N PRO A 42 -10.01 -1.10 0.14
CA PRO A 42 -9.91 0.03 -0.80
C PRO A 42 -9.38 1.31 -0.14
N GLY A 43 -9.84 1.60 1.08
CA GLY A 43 -9.39 2.76 1.84
C GLY A 43 -7.90 2.70 2.20
N LEU A 44 -7.40 1.56 2.69
CA LEU A 44 -5.99 1.41 3.05
C LEU A 44 -5.10 1.34 1.81
N THR A 45 -5.51 0.61 0.78
CA THR A 45 -4.78 0.49 -0.48
C THR A 45 -4.58 1.86 -1.12
N CYS A 46 -5.64 2.66 -1.27
CA CYS A 46 -5.52 4.00 -1.86
C CYS A 46 -4.69 4.94 -0.99
N TRP A 47 -4.93 4.97 0.32
CA TRP A 47 -4.19 5.82 1.25
C TRP A 47 -2.69 5.49 1.26
N PHE A 48 -2.35 4.21 1.38
CA PHE A 48 -0.96 3.78 1.38
C PHE A 48 -0.30 3.99 0.01
N GLY A 49 -1.05 3.78 -1.08
CA GLY A 49 -0.62 4.11 -2.43
C GLY A 49 -0.20 5.58 -2.54
N GLU A 50 -1.03 6.52 -2.08
CA GLU A 50 -0.72 7.96 -2.07
C GLU A 50 0.52 8.29 -1.23
N LEU A 51 0.69 7.64 -0.07
CA LEU A 51 1.92 7.80 0.73
C LEU A 51 3.14 7.35 -0.08
N LEU A 52 3.05 6.17 -0.66
CA LEU A 52 4.14 5.55 -1.39
C LEU A 52 4.51 6.38 -2.63
N THR A 53 3.55 6.86 -3.40
CA THR A 53 3.79 7.47 -4.71
C THR A 53 3.92 8.99 -4.65
N GLU A 54 3.01 9.67 -3.96
CA GLU A 54 2.89 11.14 -4.02
C GLU A 54 3.50 11.84 -2.81
N THR A 55 3.63 11.14 -1.67
CA THR A 55 4.16 11.76 -0.44
C THR A 55 5.65 11.52 -0.27
N TYR A 56 6.10 10.27 -0.33
CA TYR A 56 7.49 9.92 -0.03
C TYR A 56 8.38 9.81 -1.27
N ASN A 57 7.84 9.34 -2.40
CA ASN A 57 8.65 9.00 -3.58
C ASN A 57 8.29 9.78 -4.84
N LYS A 58 7.62 10.94 -4.72
CA LYS A 58 7.11 11.75 -5.84
C LYS A 58 8.09 12.05 -6.98
N HIS A 59 9.39 12.07 -6.68
CA HIS A 59 10.45 12.39 -7.64
C HIS A 59 11.42 11.22 -7.86
N HIS A 60 11.10 10.04 -7.35
CA HIS A 60 11.90 8.84 -7.57
C HIS A 60 11.54 8.23 -8.92
N PRO A 61 12.52 7.89 -9.78
CA PRO A 61 12.22 7.27 -11.06
C PRO A 61 11.69 5.83 -10.90
N THR A 62 12.06 5.16 -9.80
CA THR A 62 11.65 3.79 -9.49
C THR A 62 11.36 3.68 -8.00
N ILE A 63 10.19 3.15 -7.67
CA ILE A 63 9.76 2.82 -6.31
C ILE A 63 10.06 1.34 -6.09
N ALA A 64 11.02 1.07 -5.22
CA ALA A 64 11.51 -0.27 -4.92
C ALA A 64 11.14 -0.71 -3.51
N MET A 65 11.44 -1.96 -3.16
CA MET A 65 11.10 -2.52 -1.84
C MET A 65 11.69 -1.74 -0.65
N ASN A 66 12.83 -1.08 -0.81
CA ASN A 66 13.39 -0.22 0.25
C ASN A 66 12.51 1.01 0.53
N ASP A 67 11.90 1.57 -0.52
CA ASP A 67 10.96 2.69 -0.38
C ASP A 67 9.67 2.21 0.30
N PHE A 68 9.16 1.03 -0.09
CA PHE A 68 8.03 0.40 0.61
C PHE A 68 8.32 0.23 2.10
N ASP A 69 9.46 -0.33 2.47
CA ASP A 69 9.82 -0.58 3.88
C ASP A 69 9.90 0.71 4.70
N LEU A 70 10.42 1.79 4.11
CA LEU A 70 10.49 3.10 4.74
C LEU A 70 9.09 3.67 4.98
N VAL A 71 8.25 3.68 3.94
CA VAL A 71 6.89 4.20 4.00
C VAL A 71 6.05 3.36 4.94
N TYR A 72 6.17 2.04 4.90
CA TYR A 72 5.45 1.11 5.78
C TYR A 72 5.77 1.34 7.25
N LYS A 73 7.06 1.43 7.61
CA LYS A 73 7.48 1.74 8.99
C LYS A 73 6.90 3.08 9.47
N THR A 74 6.87 4.07 8.59
CA THR A 74 6.37 5.41 8.93
C THR A 74 4.84 5.43 9.04
N ALA A 75 4.14 4.74 8.13
CA ALA A 75 2.69 4.59 8.15
C ALA A 75 2.20 3.88 9.43
N VAL A 76 2.87 2.80 9.84
CA VAL A 76 2.53 2.09 11.09
C VAL A 76 2.71 2.96 12.33
N GLN A 77 3.69 3.87 12.34
CA GLN A 77 3.88 4.84 13.42
C GLN A 77 2.84 5.98 13.38
N ALA A 78 2.37 6.35 12.19
CA ALA A 78 1.38 7.42 12.00
C ALA A 78 -0.06 6.95 12.27
N LEU A 79 -0.36 5.66 12.15
CA LEU A 79 -1.65 5.11 12.55
C LEU A 79 -1.89 5.43 14.04
N PRO A 80 -3.04 6.04 14.41
CA PRO A 80 -3.34 6.29 15.81
C PRO A 80 -3.34 4.95 16.54
N GLN A 81 -2.38 4.76 17.45
CA GLN A 81 -2.24 3.57 18.30
C GLN A 81 -3.40 3.44 19.33
N THR A 82 -4.47 4.20 19.16
CA THR A 82 -5.61 4.27 20.09
C THR A 82 -6.80 3.52 19.49
N GLU A 83 -7.06 2.35 20.10
CA GLU A 83 -8.35 1.63 20.19
C GLU A 83 -8.87 0.77 19.02
N TYR A 84 -8.01 0.13 18.22
CA TYR A 84 -8.30 -1.19 17.65
C TYR A 84 -6.98 -1.96 17.48
N SER A 85 -6.37 -2.43 18.58
CA SER A 85 -6.40 -3.88 18.87
C SER A 85 -6.02 -4.71 17.65
N LEU A 86 -4.74 -4.98 17.39
CA LEU A 86 -4.01 -6.21 17.78
C LEU A 86 -4.83 -7.51 18.06
N SER A 87 -6.17 -7.49 18.17
CA SER A 87 -7.01 -8.68 18.33
C SER A 87 -7.20 -9.50 17.05
N LEU A 88 -6.73 -9.02 15.89
CA LEU A 88 -6.72 -9.82 14.66
C LEU A 88 -5.40 -10.59 14.45
N PHE A 89 -4.37 -10.33 15.25
CA PHE A 89 -3.07 -11.02 15.17
C PHE A 89 -2.88 -12.13 16.21
N GLU A 90 -3.77 -12.28 17.20
CA GLU A 90 -3.66 -13.30 18.27
C GLU A 90 -4.57 -14.54 18.12
N TRP A 91 -5.30 -14.71 17.01
CA TRP A 91 -6.10 -15.93 16.75
C TRP A 91 -5.52 -16.82 15.65
N SER A 92 -4.20 -17.04 15.69
CA SER A 92 -3.53 -18.04 14.88
C SER A 92 -2.63 -18.92 15.77
N TYR A 93 -3.26 -19.70 16.65
CA TYR A 93 -2.74 -20.98 17.13
C TYR A 93 -3.89 -21.92 17.50
#